data_AF-A0A8S2W7L8-F1
#
_entry.id   AF-A0A8S2W7L8-F1
#
_cell.length_a   1.000
_cell.length_b   1.000
_cell.length_c   1.000
_cell.angle_alpha   90.00
_cell.angle_beta   90.00
_cell.angle_gamma   90.00
#
_symmetry.space_group_name_H-M   'P 1'
#
loop_
_entity.id
_entity.type
_entity.pdbx_description
1 polymer ?
#
loop_
_entity_poly.entity_id
_entity_poly.type
_entity_poly.pdbx_seq_one_letter_code
_entity_poly.pdbx_strand_id
1 'polypeptide(L)' 'MHYERYDHKASVLKNGKILVTGGGIDKELYTAELYDPLTGTWTLTGNMNSARIWHSVSVLNDGRVLV' A
#
# COMPACT_ATOMS: atom_id res chain seq x y z
N MET A 1 -10.71 2.59 2.33
CA MET A 1 -9.42 2.52 3.02
C MET A 1 -9.73 2.51 4.51
N HIS A 2 -8.99 1.76 5.31
CA HIS A 2 -9.24 1.54 6.74
C HIS A 2 -8.41 2.44 7.63
N TYR A 3 -7.23 2.85 7.15
CA TYR A 3 -6.37 3.80 7.84
C TYR A 3 -6.33 5.12 7.08
N GLU A 4 -6.33 6.23 7.80
CA GLU A 4 -6.02 7.53 7.22
C GLU A 4 -4.51 7.63 7.00
N ARG A 5 -4.07 8.08 5.81
CA ARG A 5 -2.65 8.09 5.42
C ARG A 5 -2.32 9.32 4.58
N TYR A 6 -1.37 10.12 5.05
CA TYR A 6 -0.64 11.09 4.22
C TYR A 6 0.72 10.50 3.82
N ASP A 7 1.34 10.97 2.73
CA ASP A 7 2.66 10.51 2.22
C ASP A 7 2.82 9.00 1.92
N HIS A 8 1.72 8.26 1.84
CA HIS A 8 1.71 6.86 1.40
C HIS A 8 2.15 6.74 -0.07
N LYS A 9 2.38 5.50 -0.51
CA LYS A 9 2.58 5.19 -1.93
C LYS A 9 1.53 4.19 -2.43
N ALA A 10 1.07 4.41 -3.66
CA ALA A 10 0.13 3.55 -4.35
C ALA A 10 0.78 2.95 -5.61
N SER A 11 0.49 1.69 -5.92
CA SER A 11 0.98 1.02 -7.13
C SER A 11 -0.08 0.10 -7.72
N VAL A 12 -0.21 0.15 -9.04
CA VAL A 12 -1.08 -0.77 -9.79
C VAL A 12 -0.34 -2.10 -9.95
N LEU A 13 -0.96 -3.18 -9.47
CA LEU A 13 -0.47 -4.54 -9.61
C LEU A 13 -0.87 -5.11 -10.97
N LYS A 14 -0.21 -6.19 -11.39
CA LYS A 14 -0.50 -6.88 -12.67
C LYS A 14 -1.94 -7.37 -12.81
N ASN A 15 -2.62 -7.62 -11.70
CA ASN A 15 -4.02 -8.04 -11.67
C ASN A 15 -5.01 -6.86 -11.65
N GLY A 16 -4.54 -5.62 -11.84
CA GLY A 16 -5.37 -4.41 -11.86
C GLY A 16 -5.74 -3.86 -10.48
N LYS A 17 -5.42 -4.56 -9.39
CA LYS A 17 -5.63 -4.05 -8.03
C LYS A 17 -4.57 -3.01 -7.66
N ILE A 18 -4.90 -2.13 -6.72
CA ILE A 18 -3.98 -1.07 -6.27
C ILE A 18 -3.49 -1.41 -4.86
N LEU A 19 -2.18 -1.57 -4.70
CA LEU A 19 -1.56 -1.72 -3.39
C LEU A 19 -1.17 -0.34 -2.85
N VAL A 20 -1.65 0.01 -1.66
CA VAL A 20 -1.26 1.20 -0.90
C VAL A 20 -0.42 0.79 0.29
N THR A 21 0.74 1.43 0.47
CA THR A 21 1.73 1.08 1.51
C THR A 21 2.18 2.32 2.28
N GLY A 22 2.42 2.14 3.58
CA GLY A 22 3.01 3.17 4.44
C GLY A 22 2.16 4.44 4.57
N GLY A 23 2.81 5.57 4.79
CA GLY A 23 2.16 6.84 5.11
C GLY A 23 1.72 6.94 6.57
N GLY A 24 1.05 8.01 6.92
CA GLY A 24 0.53 8.26 8.27
C GLY A 24 0.10 9.70 8.43
N ILE A 25 -0.66 9.99 9.48
CA ILE A 25 -0.97 11.37 9.91
C ILE A 25 -0.29 11.60 11.26
N ASP A 26 -0.86 11.07 12.34
CA ASP A 26 -0.29 11.19 13.68
C ASP A 26 0.77 10.12 13.97
N LYS A 27 0.66 8.96 13.30
CA LYS A 27 1.57 7.83 13.45
C LYS A 27 1.91 7.26 12.09
N GLU A 28 3.19 6.97 11.90
CA GLU A 28 3.67 6.27 10.73
C GLU A 28 3.10 4.85 10.69
N LEU A 29 2.69 4.41 9.51
CA LEU A 29 2.06 3.11 9.29
C LEU A 29 3.07 2.16 8.65
N TYR A 30 3.08 0.95 9.19
CA TYR A 30 3.75 -0.20 8.59
C TYR A 30 2.76 -1.10 7.83
N THR A 31 1.47 -0.77 7.86
CA THR A 31 0.40 -1.53 7.23
C THR A 31 0.28 -1.23 5.73
N ALA A 32 -0.29 -2.18 4.99
CA ALA A 32 -0.65 -2.00 3.59
C ALA A 32 -2.10 -2.43 3.33
N GLU A 33 -2.69 -1.86 2.30
CA GLU A 33 -4.07 -2.11 1.90
C GLU A 33 -4.18 -2.33 0.40
N LEU A 34 -5.00 -3.29 0.00
CA LEU A 34 -5.29 -3.59 -1.38
C LEU A 34 -6.68 -3.03 -1.73
N TYR A 35 -6.75 -2.22 -2.78
CA TYR A 35 -7.99 -1.77 -3.38
C TYR A 35 -8.32 -2.61 -4.61
N ASP A 36 -9.56 -3.08 -4.67
CA ASP A 36 -10.12 -3.74 -5.85
C ASP A 36 -11.05 -2.77 -6.58
N PRO A 37 -10.64 -2.23 -7.75
CA PRO A 37 -11.47 -1.28 -8.49
C PRO A 37 -12.79 -1.87 -9.01
N LEU A 38 -12.92 -3.19 -9.15
CA LEU A 38 -14.13 -3.81 -9.66
C LEU A 38 -15.27 -3.80 -8.64
N THR A 39 -14.93 -3.93 -7.36
CA THR A 39 -15.88 -3.97 -6.26
C THR A 39 -15.89 -2.70 -5.43
N GLY A 40 -14.91 -1.81 -5.64
CA GLY A 40 -14.72 -0.62 -4.82
C GLY A 40 -14.30 -0.93 -3.38
N THR A 41 -13.84 -2.16 -3.11
CA THR A 41 -13.54 -2.61 -1.75
C THR A 41 -12.07 -2.46 -1.41
N TRP A 42 -11.82 -2.16 -0.14
CA TRP A 42 -10.49 -2.15 0.44
C TRP A 42 -10.32 -3.40 1.30
N THR A 43 -9.10 -3.95 1.35
CA THR A 43 -8.78 -5.09 2.21
C THR A 43 -7.38 -4.90 2.79
N LEU A 44 -7.24 -5.16 4.09
CA LEU A 44 -5.93 -5.19 4.74
C LEU A 44 -5.09 -6.35 4.18
N THR A 45 -3.80 -6.11 3.97
CA THR A 45 -2.87 -7.13 3.47
C THR A 45 -1.58 -7.13 4.30
N GLY A 46 -0.56 -7.84 3.82
CA GLY A 46 0.72 -8.01 4.50
C GLY A 46 1.33 -6.69 4.98
N ASN A 47 1.91 -6.76 6.18
CA ASN A 47 2.55 -5.64 6.86
C ASN A 47 4.05 -5.59 6.54
N MET A 48 4.62 -4.38 6.56
CA MET A 48 6.06 -4.16 6.58
C MET A 48 6.61 -4.36 8.00
N ASN A 49 7.91 -4.65 8.12
CA ASN A 49 8.58 -4.78 9.42
C ASN A 49 8.74 -3.45 10.16
N SER A 50 8.72 -2.33 9.43
CA SER A 50 8.87 -0.99 9.99
C SER A 50 7.92 -0.05 9.27
N ALA A 51 7.49 0.99 9.97
CA ALA A 51 6.67 2.02 9.38
C ALA A 51 7.48 2.81 8.35
N ARG A 52 6.81 3.32 7.32
CA ARG A 52 7.46 4.07 6.24
C ARG A 52 6.62 5.26 5.83
N ILE A 53 7.23 6.43 5.81
CA ILE A 53 6.74 7.66 5.19
C ILE A 53 7.81 8.20 4.25
N TRP A 54 7.42 9.03 3.28
CA TRP A 54 8.34 9.59 2.26
C TRP A 54 9.17 8.53 1.51
N HIS A 55 8.72 7.28 1.49
CA HIS A 55 9.41 6.17 0.84
C HIS A 55 9.10 6.09 -0.65
N SER A 56 9.84 5.24 -1.37
CA SER A 56 9.58 4.86 -2.75
C SER A 56 8.98 3.46 -2.82
N VAL A 57 8.29 3.16 -3.91
CA VAL A 57 7.72 1.83 -4.15
C VAL A 57 8.03 1.40 -5.57
N SER A 58 8.26 0.10 -5.78
CA SER A 58 8.48 -0.47 -7.10
C SER A 58 7.82 -1.82 -7.23
N VAL A 59 7.03 -1.99 -8.29
CA VAL A 59 6.45 -3.29 -8.66
C VAL A 59 7.49 -4.04 -9.47
N LEU A 60 7.89 -5.22 -9.00
CA LEU A 60 8.90 -6.05 -9.64
C LEU A 60 8.29 -6.89 -10.76
N ASN A 61 9.13 -7.34 -11.69
CA ASN A 61 8.71 -8.16 -12.84
C ASN A 61 8.07 -9.50 -12.43
N ASP A 62 8.33 -9.99 -11.23
CA ASP A 62 7.71 -11.20 -10.68
C ASP A 62 6.38 -10.94 -9.95
N GLY A 63 5.93 -9.68 -9.89
CA GLY A 63 4.68 -9.28 -9.24
C GLY A 63 4.80 -8.96 -7.74
N ARG A 64 5.99 -9.09 -7.15
CA ARG A 64 6.23 -8.59 -5.79
C ARG A 64 6.31 -7.06 -5.78
N VAL A 65 6.11 -6.47 -4.61
CA VAL A 65 6.27 -5.03 -4.40
C VAL A 65 7.44 -4.81 -3.44
N LEU A 66 8.39 -3.99 -3.87
CA LEU A 66 9.49 -3.49 -3.04
C LEU A 66 9.09 -2.12 -2.49
N VAL A 67 9.21 -1.97 -1.17
CA VAL A 67 8.86 -0.76 -0.40
C VAL A 67 10.05 -0.36 0.47
#